data_AF-D0UQF9-F1
#
_entry.id   AF-D0UQF9-F1
#
_cell.length_a   1.000
_cell.length_b   1.000
_cell.length_c   1.000
_cell.angle_alpha   90.00
_cell.angle_beta   90.00
_cell.angle_gamma   90.00
#
_symmetry.space_group_name_H-M   'P 1'
#
loop_
_entity.id
_entity.type
_entity.pdbx_description
1 polymer ?
#
loop_
_entity_poly.entity_id
_entity_poly.type
_entity_poly.pdbx_seq_one_letter_code
_entity_poly.pdbx_strand_id
1 'polypeptide(L)'
;EAVNLLSSNKYTEKQIGYLFISVLMSTQSDLMKLVIQNIKNDLASRNPIHVNLALQCIANIGSREMAEAFGTDIPKLLVSGETIDVVKQSAALCLLRLFRSSPDVIPSGEWTSRIVHLLNDQHMGVVTSASSLIDSLVKKNPDEYKGCVNLAVSRLSRIVTASYTDL
;
A
#
# COMPACT_ATOMS: atom_id res chain seq x y z
N GLU A 1 -11.55 19.88 -14.86
CA GLU A 1 -10.88 19.24 -16.02
C GLU A 1 -9.93 18.11 -15.63
N ALA A 2 -8.98 18.29 -14.71
CA ALA A 2 -8.06 17.20 -14.31
C ALA A 2 -8.74 15.93 -13.77
N VAL A 3 -9.86 16.07 -13.05
CA VAL A 3 -10.66 14.92 -12.57
C VAL A 3 -11.26 14.11 -13.71
N ASN A 4 -11.58 14.72 -14.85
CA ASN A 4 -12.09 13.99 -16.03
C ASN A 4 -11.00 13.11 -16.65
N LEU A 5 -9.72 13.47 -16.49
CA LEU A 5 -8.60 12.65 -16.94
C LEU A 5 -8.47 11.35 -16.12
N LEU A 6 -8.91 11.34 -14.85
CA LEU A 6 -8.93 10.13 -14.02
C LEU A 6 -9.89 9.07 -14.56
N SER A 7 -10.97 9.49 -15.21
CA SER A 7 -11.94 8.57 -15.82
C SER A 7 -11.52 8.09 -17.22
N SER A 8 -10.37 8.56 -17.74
CA SER A 8 -9.87 8.13 -19.05
C SER A 8 -9.29 6.71 -18.99
N ASN A 9 -9.47 5.96 -20.07
CA ASN A 9 -8.84 4.65 -20.27
C ASN A 9 -7.39 4.76 -20.79
N LYS A 10 -6.94 5.97 -21.18
CA LYS A 10 -5.56 6.17 -21.62
C LYS A 10 -4.65 6.34 -20.41
N TYR A 11 -3.65 5.48 -20.31
CA TYR A 11 -2.66 5.51 -19.24
C TYR A 11 -2.02 6.89 -19.06
N THR A 12 -1.59 7.54 -20.15
CA THR A 12 -0.91 8.85 -20.10
C THR A 12 -1.81 9.95 -19.55
N GLU A 13 -3.08 9.98 -19.95
CA GLU A 13 -4.08 10.94 -19.44
C GLU A 13 -4.36 10.69 -17.96
N LYS A 14 -4.57 9.43 -17.58
CA LYS A 14 -4.82 9.03 -16.18
C LYS A 14 -3.62 9.32 -15.28
N GLN A 15 -2.39 9.05 -15.74
CA GLN A 15 -1.16 9.33 -15.01
C GLN A 15 -0.98 10.83 -14.76
N ILE A 16 -1.18 11.67 -15.78
CA ILE A 16 -1.11 13.13 -15.63
C ILE A 16 -2.20 13.64 -14.68
N GLY A 17 -3.42 13.09 -14.77
CA GLY A 17 -4.52 13.39 -13.85
C GLY A 17 -4.17 13.07 -12.39
N TYR A 18 -3.65 11.87 -12.13
CA TYR A 18 -3.23 11.45 -10.79
C TYR A 18 -2.05 12.27 -10.24
N LEU A 19 -1.09 12.64 -11.09
CA LEU A 19 0.02 13.51 -10.71
C LEU A 19 -0.49 14.91 -10.33
N PHE A 20 -1.33 15.50 -11.18
CA PHE A 20 -1.91 16.82 -10.95
C PHE A 20 -2.67 16.85 -9.62
N ILE A 21 -3.50 15.85 -9.36
CA ILE A 21 -4.29 15.75 -8.14
C ILE A 21 -3.41 15.53 -6.91
N SER A 22 -2.36 14.70 -7.02
CA SER A 22 -1.41 14.48 -5.92
C SER A 22 -0.66 15.75 -5.51
N VAL A 23 -0.43 16.68 -6.45
CA VAL A 23 0.31 17.94 -6.19
C VAL A 23 -0.62 19.08 -5.78
N LEU A 24 -1.79 19.20 -6.41
CA LEU A 24 -2.66 20.38 -6.31
C LEU A 24 -3.88 20.17 -5.41
N MET A 25 -4.02 19.00 -4.76
CA MET A 25 -5.13 18.80 -3.83
C MET A 25 -5.02 19.75 -2.63
N SER A 26 -5.69 20.89 -2.76
CA SER A 26 -6.20 21.68 -1.64
C SER A 26 -7.44 20.99 -1.08
N THR A 27 -7.73 21.23 0.20
CA THR A 27 -8.80 20.65 1.03
C THR A 27 -10.23 20.99 0.58
N GLN A 28 -10.50 21.07 -0.71
CA GLN A 28 -11.86 21.17 -1.23
C GLN A 28 -12.55 19.82 -1.16
N SER A 29 -13.59 19.75 -0.32
CA SER A 29 -14.32 18.52 0.03
C SER A 29 -14.98 17.82 -1.17
N ASP A 30 -15.45 18.57 -2.16
CA ASP A 30 -16.20 17.98 -3.28
C ASP A 30 -15.29 17.33 -4.32
N LEU A 31 -14.13 17.93 -4.59
CA LEU A 31 -13.11 17.31 -5.43
C LEU A 31 -12.56 16.04 -4.79
N MET A 32 -12.34 16.05 -3.47
CA MET A 32 -11.84 14.89 -2.75
C MET A 32 -12.79 13.68 -2.86
N LYS A 33 -14.10 13.88 -2.75
CA LYS A 33 -15.10 12.80 -2.93
C LYS A 33 -15.03 12.16 -4.32
N LEU A 34 -14.92 12.98 -5.37
CA LEU A 34 -14.79 12.49 -6.75
C LEU A 34 -13.49 11.70 -6.96
N VAL A 35 -12.39 12.17 -6.37
CA VAL A 35 -11.10 11.49 -6.42
C VAL A 35 -11.18 10.13 -5.71
N ILE A 36 -11.74 10.09 -4.50
CA ILE A 36 -11.96 8.84 -3.76
C ILE A 36 -12.79 7.84 -4.60
N GLN A 37 -13.85 8.30 -5.26
CA GLN A 37 -14.67 7.44 -6.11
C GLN A 37 -13.89 6.87 -7.31
N ASN A 38 -13.08 7.69 -7.98
CA ASN A 38 -12.25 7.23 -9.10
C ASN A 38 -11.16 6.26 -8.65
N ILE A 39 -10.51 6.52 -7.51
CA ILE A 39 -9.53 5.62 -6.91
C ILE A 39 -10.18 4.26 -6.58
N LYS A 40 -11.40 4.25 -6.02
CA LYS A 40 -12.14 2.99 -5.76
C LYS A 40 -12.36 2.18 -7.04
N ASN A 41 -12.74 2.84 -8.14
CA ASN A 41 -12.92 2.17 -9.43
C ASN A 41 -11.60 1.60 -9.96
N ASP A 42 -10.49 2.32 -9.79
CA ASP A 42 -9.18 1.86 -10.24
C ASP A 42 -8.61 0.73 -9.38
N LEU A 43 -8.84 0.76 -8.06
CA LEU A 43 -8.49 -0.35 -7.16
C LEU A 43 -9.30 -1.62 -7.46
N ALA A 44 -10.54 -1.47 -7.94
CA ALA A 44 -11.37 -2.60 -8.39
C ALA A 44 -11.03 -3.08 -9.81
N SER A 45 -10.17 -2.35 -10.54
CA SER A 45 -9.75 -2.74 -11.88
C SER A 45 -8.80 -3.94 -11.84
N ARG A 46 -8.89 -4.81 -12.86
CA ARG A 46 -7.92 -5.89 -13.07
C ARG A 46 -6.58 -5.39 -13.61
N ASN A 47 -6.49 -4.11 -14.00
CA ASN A 47 -5.26 -3.55 -14.54
C ASN A 47 -4.31 -3.11 -13.40
N PRO A 48 -3.19 -3.81 -13.17
CA PRO A 48 -2.27 -3.50 -12.07
C PRO A 48 -1.64 -2.11 -12.19
N ILE A 49 -1.58 -1.53 -13.39
CA ILE A 49 -1.07 -0.18 -13.61
C ILE A 49 -2.02 0.85 -13.01
N HIS A 50 -3.33 0.69 -13.21
CA HIS A 50 -4.34 1.58 -12.64
C HIS A 50 -4.37 1.49 -11.12
N VAL A 51 -4.32 0.26 -10.60
CA VAL A 51 -4.23 0.00 -9.15
C VAL A 51 -2.99 0.68 -8.55
N ASN A 52 -1.83 0.57 -9.20
CA ASN A 52 -0.60 1.23 -8.72
C ASN A 52 -0.71 2.77 -8.73
N LEU A 53 -1.25 3.37 -9.80
CA LEU A 53 -1.45 4.82 -9.86
C LEU A 53 -2.39 5.29 -8.73
N ALA A 54 -3.46 4.55 -8.48
CA ALA A 54 -4.40 4.80 -7.40
C ALA A 54 -3.70 4.73 -6.03
N LEU A 55 -2.94 3.66 -5.76
CA LEU A 55 -2.18 3.48 -4.51
C LEU A 55 -1.13 4.59 -4.29
N GLN A 56 -0.41 4.99 -5.34
CA GLN A 56 0.55 6.09 -5.28
C GLN A 56 -0.14 7.42 -4.97
N CYS A 57 -1.28 7.68 -5.59
CA CYS A 57 -2.06 8.88 -5.31
C CYS A 57 -2.53 8.93 -3.85
N ILE A 58 -3.07 7.82 -3.33
CA ILE A 58 -3.46 7.70 -1.92
C ILE A 58 -2.27 7.99 -0.99
N ALA A 59 -1.10 7.39 -1.28
CA ALA A 59 0.10 7.57 -0.46
C ALA A 59 0.61 9.03 -0.50
N ASN A 60 0.61 9.65 -1.69
CA ASN A 60 1.07 11.03 -1.85
C ASN A 60 0.16 12.03 -1.12
N ILE A 61 -1.15 11.84 -1.21
CA ILE A 61 -2.14 12.69 -0.54
C ILE A 61 -2.12 12.46 0.97
N GLY A 62 -2.27 11.21 1.40
CA GLY A 62 -2.19 10.80 2.80
C GLY A 62 -3.14 11.53 3.76
N SER A 63 -4.29 12.03 3.29
CA SER A 63 -5.27 12.73 4.13
C SER A 63 -6.07 11.78 5.02
N ARG A 64 -6.72 12.31 6.07
CA ARG A 64 -7.54 11.50 6.99
C ARG A 64 -8.72 10.85 6.25
N GLU A 65 -9.34 11.57 5.33
CA GLU A 65 -10.45 11.07 4.51
C GLU A 65 -10.02 9.90 3.62
N MET A 66 -8.77 9.92 3.12
CA MET A 66 -8.19 8.79 2.38
C MET A 66 -7.98 7.57 3.31
N ALA A 67 -7.49 7.80 4.53
CA ALA A 67 -7.34 6.73 5.52
C ALA A 67 -8.71 6.11 5.88
N GLU A 68 -9.75 6.93 6.06
CA GLU A 68 -11.11 6.47 6.37
C GLU A 68 -11.74 5.73 5.17
N ALA A 69 -11.48 6.18 3.95
CA ALA A 69 -12.04 5.57 2.75
C ALA A 69 -11.37 4.26 2.34
N PHE A 70 -10.07 4.08 2.62
CA PHE A 70 -9.26 2.97 2.08
C PHE A 70 -8.55 2.12 3.15
N GLY A 71 -8.64 2.49 4.43
CA GLY A 71 -7.93 1.83 5.52
C GLY A 71 -8.24 0.34 5.71
N THR A 72 -9.42 -0.11 5.24
CA THR A 72 -9.81 -1.52 5.24
C THR A 72 -9.54 -2.25 3.93
N ASP A 73 -9.50 -1.52 2.81
CA ASP A 73 -9.38 -2.12 1.47
C ASP A 73 -7.92 -2.38 1.09
N ILE A 74 -6.99 -1.49 1.47
CA ILE A 74 -5.56 -1.67 1.15
C ILE A 74 -4.96 -2.88 1.86
N PRO A 75 -5.20 -3.13 3.17
CA PRO A 75 -4.72 -4.36 3.79
C PRO A 75 -5.28 -5.62 3.13
N LYS A 76 -6.56 -5.61 2.71
CA LYS A 76 -7.18 -6.74 1.98
C LYS A 76 -6.51 -6.99 0.64
N LEU A 77 -6.20 -5.92 -0.11
CA LEU A 77 -5.45 -6.00 -1.36
C LEU A 77 -4.04 -6.57 -1.13
N LEU A 78 -3.35 -6.11 -0.08
CA LEU A 78 -1.99 -6.55 0.27
C LEU A 78 -1.92 -8.05 0.59
N VAL A 79 -2.93 -8.60 1.26
CA VAL A 79 -2.97 -10.01 1.66
C VAL A 79 -3.66 -10.92 0.64
N SER A 80 -4.13 -10.37 -0.49
CA SER A 80 -4.77 -11.13 -1.55
C SER A 80 -3.74 -11.93 -2.35
N GLY A 81 -4.00 -13.22 -2.53
CA GLY A 81 -3.13 -14.12 -3.32
C GLY A 81 -3.15 -13.84 -4.82
N GLU A 82 -4.19 -13.18 -5.33
CA GLU A 82 -4.33 -12.82 -6.75
C GLU A 82 -3.56 -11.54 -7.11
N THR A 83 -3.04 -10.83 -6.11
CA THR A 83 -2.37 -9.55 -6.31
C THR A 83 -0.91 -9.76 -6.69
N ILE A 84 -0.48 -9.13 -7.77
CA ILE A 84 0.90 -9.24 -8.25
C ILE A 84 1.88 -8.49 -7.34
N ASP A 85 3.15 -8.90 -7.36
CA ASP A 85 4.16 -8.45 -6.39
C ASP A 85 4.43 -6.95 -6.42
N VAL A 86 4.37 -6.30 -7.58
CA VAL A 86 4.53 -4.83 -7.67
C VAL A 86 3.38 -4.08 -7.00
N VAL A 87 2.15 -4.61 -7.06
CA VAL A 87 1.00 -4.01 -6.39
C VAL A 87 1.09 -4.23 -4.88
N LYS A 88 1.53 -5.42 -4.42
CA LYS A 88 1.79 -5.67 -2.99
C LYS A 88 2.80 -4.68 -2.40
N GLN A 89 3.88 -4.39 -3.13
CA GLN A 89 4.89 -3.41 -2.71
C GLN A 89 4.28 -2.03 -2.49
N SER A 90 3.56 -1.51 -3.49
CA SER A 90 2.87 -0.23 -3.41
C SER A 90 1.80 -0.21 -2.32
N ALA A 91 1.04 -1.30 -2.16
CA ALA A 91 0.00 -1.40 -1.14
C ALA A 91 0.58 -1.39 0.28
N ALA A 92 1.70 -2.09 0.52
CA ALA A 92 2.38 -2.08 1.82
C ALA A 92 2.88 -0.67 2.19
N LEU A 93 3.52 0.04 1.25
CA LEU A 93 4.00 1.40 1.49
C LEU A 93 2.86 2.42 1.61
N CYS A 94 1.79 2.24 0.84
CA CYS A 94 0.60 3.08 0.92
C CYS A 94 -0.09 2.92 2.29
N LEU A 95 -0.28 1.68 2.75
CA LEU A 95 -0.81 1.39 4.08
C LEU A 95 0.08 1.97 5.18
N LEU A 96 1.41 1.85 5.03
CA LEU A 96 2.36 2.45 5.96
C LEU A 96 2.20 3.97 6.05
N ARG A 97 2.02 4.64 4.92
CA ARG A 97 1.82 6.09 4.86
C ARG A 97 0.49 6.50 5.52
N LEU A 98 -0.60 5.78 5.25
CA LEU A 98 -1.89 6.01 5.91
C LEU A 98 -1.81 5.77 7.41
N PHE A 99 -1.16 4.69 7.84
CA PHE A 99 -0.96 4.37 9.25
C PHE A 99 -0.15 5.46 9.99
N ARG A 100 0.89 6.03 9.35
CA ARG A 100 1.64 7.14 9.92
C ARG A 100 0.83 8.45 10.00
N SER A 101 -0.11 8.65 9.08
CA SER A 101 -0.93 9.87 9.02
C SER A 101 -2.12 9.84 9.99
N SER A 102 -2.82 8.71 10.06
CA SER A 102 -4.04 8.54 10.87
C SER A 102 -4.09 7.14 11.47
N PRO A 103 -3.24 6.84 12.48
CA PRO A 103 -3.13 5.52 13.08
C PRO A 103 -4.39 5.08 13.85
N ASP A 104 -5.27 6.02 14.19
CA ASP A 104 -6.57 5.84 14.84
C ASP A 104 -7.63 5.26 13.91
N VAL A 105 -7.47 5.43 12.59
CA VAL A 105 -8.46 5.00 11.59
C VAL A 105 -8.19 3.58 11.08
N ILE A 106 -6.93 3.13 11.12
CA ILE A 106 -6.52 1.84 10.56
C ILE A 106 -6.80 0.71 11.59
N PRO A 107 -7.73 -0.22 11.32
CA PRO A 107 -8.16 -1.21 12.30
C PRO A 107 -7.16 -2.38 12.41
N SER A 108 -6.48 -2.53 13.54
CA SER A 108 -5.57 -3.66 13.79
C SER A 108 -6.31 -5.00 13.96
N GLY A 109 -5.71 -6.12 13.52
CA GLY A 109 -6.11 -7.46 13.97
C GLY A 109 -6.20 -8.54 12.89
N GLU A 110 -7.04 -8.35 11.85
CA GLU A 110 -7.37 -9.46 10.94
C GLU A 110 -6.24 -9.82 9.96
N TRP A 111 -5.44 -8.82 9.56
CA TRP A 111 -4.41 -8.95 8.53
C TRP A 111 -3.00 -9.07 9.12
N THR A 112 -2.83 -8.88 10.43
CA THR A 112 -1.54 -8.88 11.12
C THR A 112 -0.73 -10.15 10.82
N SER A 113 -1.34 -11.33 10.96
CA SER A 113 -0.67 -12.62 10.69
C SER A 113 -0.24 -12.77 9.23
N ARG A 114 -1.09 -12.33 8.30
CA ARG A 114 -0.81 -12.41 6.85
C ARG A 114 0.28 -11.44 6.43
N ILE A 115 0.27 -10.21 6.95
CA ILE A 115 1.33 -9.22 6.69
C ILE A 115 2.67 -9.73 7.22
N VAL A 116 2.69 -10.33 8.41
CA VAL A 116 3.92 -10.97 8.96
C VAL A 116 4.40 -12.11 8.05
N HIS A 117 3.49 -12.88 7.45
CA HIS A 117 3.85 -13.93 6.50
C HIS A 117 4.43 -13.40 5.18
N LEU A 118 4.19 -12.13 4.80
CA LEU A 118 4.84 -11.52 3.62
C LEU A 118 6.36 -11.41 3.76
N LEU A 119 6.91 -11.49 4.98
CA LEU A 119 8.36 -11.62 5.18
C LEU A 119 8.94 -12.91 4.58
N ASN A 120 8.08 -13.90 4.30
CA ASN A 120 8.47 -15.14 3.66
C ASN A 120 8.30 -15.17 2.14
N ASP A 121 7.82 -14.08 1.53
CA ASP A 121 7.61 -13.97 0.09
C ASP A 121 8.92 -14.22 -0.68
N GLN A 122 8.82 -14.73 -1.91
CA GLN A 122 9.97 -14.96 -2.78
C GLN A 122 10.52 -13.63 -3.33
N HIS A 123 9.63 -12.65 -3.55
CA HIS A 123 10.01 -11.38 -4.13
C HIS A 123 10.58 -10.44 -3.06
N MET A 124 11.90 -10.18 -3.11
CA MET A 124 12.59 -9.33 -2.14
C MET A 124 12.00 -7.91 -2.02
N GLY A 125 11.46 -7.35 -3.10
CA GLY A 125 10.76 -6.05 -3.04
C GLY A 125 9.53 -6.08 -2.12
N VAL A 126 8.76 -7.18 -2.12
CA VAL A 126 7.59 -7.36 -1.25
C VAL A 126 8.06 -7.45 0.20
N VAL A 127 9.11 -8.24 0.45
CA VAL A 127 9.71 -8.39 1.77
C VAL A 127 10.20 -7.04 2.33
N THR A 128 10.90 -6.22 1.53
CA THR A 128 11.38 -4.89 1.93
C THR A 128 10.22 -3.94 2.28
N SER A 129 9.19 -3.92 1.45
CA SER A 129 8.02 -3.05 1.65
C SER A 129 7.21 -3.49 2.89
N ALA A 130 7.02 -4.81 3.05
CA ALA A 130 6.36 -5.39 4.22
C ALA A 130 7.17 -5.17 5.50
N SER A 131 8.49 -5.28 5.46
CA SER A 131 9.37 -5.02 6.61
C SER A 131 9.23 -3.59 7.10
N SER A 132 9.17 -2.63 6.18
CA SER A 132 8.98 -1.20 6.50
C SER A 132 7.62 -0.94 7.18
N LEU A 133 6.57 -1.63 6.71
CA LEU A 133 5.25 -1.59 7.31
C LEU A 133 5.24 -2.20 8.72
N ILE A 134 5.79 -3.41 8.86
CA ILE A 134 5.86 -4.15 10.13
C ILE A 134 6.64 -3.36 11.18
N ASP A 135 7.78 -2.74 10.82
CA ASP A 135 8.56 -1.91 11.77
C ASP A 135 7.70 -0.79 12.41
N SER A 136 6.83 -0.16 11.63
CA SER A 136 5.96 0.91 12.14
C SER A 136 4.79 0.35 12.96
N LEU A 137 4.27 -0.82 12.60
CA LEU A 137 3.19 -1.49 13.33
C LEU A 137 3.66 -2.06 14.68
N VAL A 138 4.83 -2.70 14.73
CA VAL A 138 5.46 -3.25 15.94
C VAL A 138 5.68 -2.16 16.99
N LYS A 139 6.09 -0.96 16.57
CA LYS A 139 6.29 0.19 17.49
C LYS A 139 5.02 0.60 18.21
N LYS A 140 3.84 0.36 17.62
CA LYS A 140 2.54 0.64 18.24
C LYS A 140 2.02 -0.54 19.07
N ASN A 141 2.09 -1.75 18.52
CA ASN A 141 1.55 -2.97 19.14
C ASN A 141 2.61 -4.10 19.20
N PRO A 142 3.62 -4.05 20.09
CA PRO A 142 4.71 -5.01 20.09
C PRO A 142 4.26 -6.48 20.26
N ASP A 143 3.24 -6.71 21.08
CA ASP A 143 2.77 -8.06 21.40
C ASP A 143 2.16 -8.81 20.21
N GLU A 144 1.50 -8.08 19.32
CA GLU A 144 0.79 -8.65 18.17
C GLU A 144 1.74 -9.11 17.05
N TYR A 145 2.92 -8.50 16.98
CA TYR A 145 3.92 -8.76 15.93
C TYR A 145 5.11 -9.58 16.40
N LYS A 146 5.10 -10.16 17.62
CA LYS A 146 6.20 -11.02 18.13
C LYS A 146 6.62 -12.13 17.15
N GLY A 147 5.66 -12.67 16.38
CA GLY A 147 5.92 -13.70 15.37
C GLY A 147 6.84 -13.25 14.21
N CYS A 148 6.98 -11.95 13.97
CA CYS A 148 7.84 -11.43 12.90
C CYS A 148 9.34 -11.60 13.19
N VAL A 149 9.74 -11.69 14.47
CA VAL A 149 11.16 -11.77 14.87
C VAL A 149 11.81 -13.03 14.34
N ASN A 150 11.20 -14.20 14.59
CA ASN A 150 11.73 -15.48 14.12
C ASN A 150 11.84 -15.54 12.59
N LEU A 151 10.85 -14.97 11.90
CA LEU A 151 10.82 -14.89 10.44
C LEU A 151 11.91 -13.96 9.91
N ALA A 152 12.05 -12.77 10.48
CA ALA A 152 13.08 -11.80 10.09
C ALA A 152 14.49 -12.34 10.34
N VAL A 153 14.75 -12.99 11.49
CA VAL A 153 16.04 -13.63 11.80
C VAL A 153 16.35 -14.75 10.81
N SER A 154 15.40 -15.64 10.54
CA SER A 154 15.58 -16.73 9.57
C SER A 154 15.88 -16.19 8.16
N ARG A 155 15.17 -15.14 7.74
CA ARG A 155 15.37 -14.51 6.43
C ARG A 155 16.70 -13.79 6.32
N LEU A 156 17.07 -13.02 7.35
CA LEU A 156 18.37 -12.36 7.40
C LEU A 156 19.51 -13.38 7.36
N SER A 157 19.41 -14.48 8.12
CA SER A 157 20.37 -15.57 8.07
C SER A 157 20.51 -16.10 6.65
N ARG A 158 19.40 -16.39 5.97
CA ARG A 158 19.42 -16.88 4.57
C ARG A 158 20.08 -15.91 3.61
N ILE A 159 19.81 -14.61 3.74
CA ILE A 159 20.41 -13.57 2.88
C ILE A 159 21.93 -13.49 3.12
N VAL A 160 22.36 -13.53 4.38
CA VAL A 160 23.79 -13.44 4.73
C VAL A 160 24.56 -14.71 4.35
N THR A 161 23.92 -15.88 4.42
CA THR A 161 24.53 -17.17 4.03
C THR A 161 24.40 -17.48 2.54
N ALA A 162 23.55 -16.76 1.81
CA ALA A 162 23.44 -16.91 0.36
C ALA A 162 24.73 -16.39 -0.27
N SER A 163 25.54 -17.32 -0.78
CA SER A 163 26.68 -16.99 -1.63
C SER A 163 26.19 -16.17 -2.82
N TYR A 164 26.97 -15.17 -3.24
CA TYR A 164 26.71 -14.21 -4.34
C TYR A 164 26.27 -14.82 -5.70
N THR A 165 26.19 -16.13 -5.82
CA THR A 165 25.88 -16.88 -7.05
C THR A 165 24.41 -17.21 -7.25
N ASP A 166 23.54 -17.05 -6.24
CA ASP A 166 22.11 -17.43 -6.31
C ASP A 166 21.11 -16.24 -6.11
N LEU A 167 21.58 -15.00 -6.31
CA LEU A 167 20.78 -13.77 -6.34
C LEU A 167 20.51 -13.33 -7.79
#